data_AF-A0A9D9LNK6-F1
#
_entry.id   AF-A0A9D9LNK6-F1
#
_cell.length_a   1.000
_cell.length_b   1.000
_cell.length_c   1.000
_cell.angle_alpha   90.00
_cell.angle_beta   90.00
_cell.angle_gamma   90.00
#
_symmetry.space_group_name_H-M   'P 1'
#
loop_
_entity.id
_entity.type
_entity.pdbx_description
1 polymer ?
#
loop_
_entity_poly.entity_id
_entity_poly.type
_entity_poly.pdbx_seq_one_letter_code
_entity_poly.pdbx_strand_id
1 'polypeptide(L)' 'LAEYREDVLVGQTAAIYIKSIIPEKMKIKLIIIDVFDEPKKKLLPKYFIDTEAVSHIDSWSYSPRAAKKIIESVF' A
#
# COMPACT_ATOMS: atom_id res chain seq x y z
N LEU A 1 4.82 -0.61 -11.76
CA LEU A 1 5.04 0.76 -12.24
C LEU A 1 3.85 1.11 -13.11
N ALA A 2 3.09 2.12 -12.72
CA ALA A 2 2.15 2.77 -13.63
C ALA A 2 2.95 3.57 -14.66
N GLU A 3 2.39 3.82 -15.82
CA GLU A 3 3.00 4.69 -16.84
C GLU A 3 3.13 6.10 -16.26
N TYR A 4 4.29 6.72 -16.46
CA TYR A 4 4.51 8.11 -16.04
C TYR A 4 3.63 9.00 -16.90
N ARG A 5 2.78 9.81 -16.26
CA ARG A 5 2.05 10.88 -16.93
C ARG A 5 2.47 12.21 -16.32
N GLU A 6 2.66 13.22 -17.16
CA GLU A 6 3.13 14.55 -16.75
C GLU A 6 2.11 15.31 -15.87
N ASP A 7 0.84 14.90 -15.90
CA ASP A 7 -0.27 15.47 -15.12
C ASP A 7 -0.40 14.88 -13.71
N VAL A 8 0.44 13.91 -13.33
CA VAL A 8 0.39 13.25 -12.02
C VAL A 8 1.50 13.77 -11.10
N LEU A 9 1.11 14.40 -10.00
CA LEU A 9 2.01 14.90 -8.96
C LEU A 9 1.90 14.07 -7.67
N VAL A 10 3.00 14.03 -6.92
CA VAL A 10 3.04 13.35 -5.63
C VAL A 10 2.10 14.05 -4.65
N GLY A 11 1.24 13.27 -3.99
CA GLY A 11 0.29 13.76 -2.99
C GLY A 11 -1.17 13.76 -3.47
N GLN A 12 -1.41 13.69 -4.78
CA GLN A 12 -2.74 13.64 -5.36
C GLN A 12 -3.46 12.32 -5.07
N THR A 13 -4.79 12.34 -5.17
CA THR A 13 -5.64 11.15 -5.11
C THR A 13 -5.93 10.70 -6.53
N ALA A 14 -5.86 9.40 -6.82
CA ALA A 14 -6.11 8.88 -8.17
C ALA A 14 -7.09 7.70 -8.14
N ALA A 15 -8.01 7.68 -9.10
CA ALA A 15 -8.79 6.51 -9.41
C ALA A 15 -7.93 5.53 -10.20
N ILE A 16 -7.79 4.31 -9.70
CA ILE A 16 -6.91 3.29 -10.28
C ILE A 16 -7.66 1.98 -10.55
N TYR A 17 -7.22 1.29 -11.59
CA TYR A 17 -7.55 -0.11 -11.82
C TYR A 17 -6.34 -0.99 -11.51
N ILE A 18 -6.56 -2.03 -10.71
CA ILE A 18 -5.52 -3.02 -10.41
C ILE A 18 -5.48 -4.03 -11.56
N LYS A 19 -4.52 -3.88 -12.47
CA LYS A 19 -4.35 -4.79 -13.60
C LYS A 19 -3.86 -6.17 -13.16
N SER A 20 -2.91 -6.21 -12.21
CA SER A 20 -2.35 -7.46 -11.71
C SER A 20 -1.60 -7.25 -10.41
N ILE A 21 -1.64 -8.25 -9.53
CA ILE A 21 -0.77 -8.36 -8.36
C ILE A 21 0.19 -9.52 -8.62
N ILE A 22 1.49 -9.31 -8.34
CA ILE A 22 2.55 -10.32 -8.53
C ILE A 22 3.23 -10.53 -7.17
N PRO A 23 2.67 -11.41 -6.31
CA PRO A 23 3.15 -11.60 -4.94
C PRO A 23 4.61 -12.03 -4.87
N GLU A 24 5.05 -12.88 -5.80
CA GLU A 24 6.41 -13.46 -5.82
C GLU A 24 7.49 -12.38 -5.99
N LYS A 25 7.13 -11.27 -6.64
CA LYS A 25 8.00 -10.11 -6.88
C LYS A 25 7.68 -8.93 -5.96
N MET A 26 6.68 -9.04 -5.08
CA MET A 26 6.16 -7.93 -4.26
C MET A 26 5.82 -6.69 -5.10
N LYS A 27 5.20 -6.90 -6.27
CA LYS A 27 4.88 -5.81 -7.21
C LYS A 27 3.40 -5.83 -7.57
N ILE A 28 2.83 -4.64 -7.72
CA ILE A 28 1.48 -4.42 -8.24
C ILE A 28 1.57 -3.57 -9.51
N LYS A 29 0.79 -3.93 -10.53
CA LYS A 29 0.59 -3.11 -11.73
C LYS A 29 -0.75 -2.40 -11.62
N LEU A 30 -0.68 -1.09 -11.72
CA LEU A 30 -1.82 -0.18 -11.63
C LEU A 30 -1.97 0.55 -12.96
N ILE A 31 -3.21 0.79 -13.36
CA ILE A 31 -3.57 1.69 -14.45
C ILE A 31 -4.28 2.88 -13.81
N ILE A 32 -3.85 4.09 -14.13
CA ILE A 32 -4.49 5.33 -13.66
C ILE A 32 -5.64 5.64 -14.61
N ILE A 33 -6.84 5.80 -14.04
CA ILE A 33 -8.04 6.20 -14.77
C ILE A 33 -8.15 7.72 -14.75
N ASP A 34 -8.07 8.31 -13.56
CA ASP A 34 -8.25 9.75 -13.33
C ASP A 34 -7.52 10.23 -12.05
N VAL A 35 -7.31 11.54 -11.91
CA VAL A 35 -6.53 12.17 -10.84
C VAL A 35 -7.28 13.38 -10.28
N PHE A 36 -7.19 13.58 -8.96
CA PHE A 36 -7.94 14.60 -8.23
C PHE A 36 -7.06 15.34 -7.22
N ASP A 37 -7.22 16.66 -7.16
CA ASP A 37 -6.65 17.55 -6.15
C ASP A 37 -7.56 17.67 -4.92
N GLU A 38 -7.94 16.53 -4.35
CA GLU A 38 -8.77 16.51 -3.15
C GLU A 38 -7.89 16.45 -1.88
N PRO A 39 -8.10 17.34 -0.89
CA PRO A 39 -7.41 17.25 0.38
C PRO A 39 -7.77 15.93 1.07
N LYS A 40 -6.76 15.07 1.29
CA LYS A 40 -6.96 13.82 2.04
C LYS A 40 -7.53 14.12 3.41
N LYS A 41 -8.75 13.67 3.67
CA LYS A 41 -9.34 13.69 5.01
C LYS A 41 -8.45 12.87 5.93
N LYS A 42 -7.93 13.49 6.99
CA LYS A 42 -7.19 12.78 8.04
C LYS A 42 -8.18 11.91 8.82
N LEU A 43 -8.37 10.68 8.35
CA LEU A 43 -9.13 9.68 9.08
C LEU A 43 -8.22 9.08 10.15
N LEU A 44 -8.81 8.78 11.32
CA LEU A 44 -8.12 8.00 12.33
C LEU A 44 -7.79 6.62 11.75
N PRO A 45 -6.57 6.10 11.97
CA PRO A 45 -6.22 4.77 11.49
C PRO A 45 -7.13 3.73 12.14
N LYS A 46 -7.72 2.88 11.32
CA LYS A 46 -8.45 1.70 11.80
C LYS A 46 -7.45 0.56 11.95
N TYR A 47 -7.19 0.16 13.19
CA TYR A 47 -6.38 -1.01 13.47
C TYR A 47 -7.21 -2.28 13.25
N PHE A 48 -6.57 -3.32 12.71
CA PHE A 48 -7.15 -4.65 12.50
C PHE A 48 -6.65 -5.68 13.53
N ILE A 49 -5.89 -5.20 14.52
CA ILE A 49 -5.49 -5.96 15.70
C ILE A 49 -6.39 -5.54 16.86
N ASP A 50 -6.60 -6.46 17.80
CA ASP A 50 -7.25 -6.13 19.07
C ASP A 50 -6.27 -5.31 19.91
N THR A 51 -6.48 -4.00 19.94
CA THR A 51 -5.62 -3.05 20.65
C THR A 51 -5.76 -3.12 22.17
N GLU A 52 -6.82 -3.77 22.69
CA GLU A 52 -6.97 -4.01 24.14
C GLU A 52 -6.16 -5.25 24.57
N ALA A 53 -6.06 -6.25 23.69
CA ALA A 53 -5.30 -7.48 23.95
C ALA A 53 -3.83 -7.39 23.52
N VAL A 54 -3.50 -6.57 22.52
CA VAL A 54 -2.16 -6.48 21.93
C VAL A 54 -1.57 -5.10 22.19
N SER A 55 -0.63 -5.02 23.15
CA SER A 55 0.05 -3.78 23.53
C SER A 55 1.32 -3.49 22.73
N HIS A 56 1.88 -4.50 22.05
CA HIS A 56 3.15 -4.40 21.34
C HIS A 56 3.15 -5.28 20.08
N ILE A 57 3.92 -4.86 19.07
CA ILE A 57 4.16 -5.63 17.85
C ILE A 57 5.66 -5.91 17.79
N ASP A 58 6.07 -7.16 18.03
CA ASP A 58 7.49 -7.54 18.05
C ASP A 58 8.10 -7.59 16.64
N SER A 59 7.28 -7.89 15.63
CA SER A 59 7.71 -7.91 14.24
C SER A 59 6.58 -7.62 13.27
N TRP A 60 6.93 -7.06 12.12
CA TRP A 60 6.01 -6.81 11.02
C TRP A 60 6.55 -7.40 9.72
N SER A 61 5.83 -8.37 9.15
CA SER A 61 6.19 -8.98 7.86
C SER A 61 5.49 -8.25 6.71
N TYR A 62 6.27 -7.62 5.84
CA TYR A 62 5.76 -6.96 4.63
C TYR A 62 5.58 -7.94 3.47
N SER A 63 6.32 -9.04 3.49
CA SER A 63 6.38 -9.98 2.38
C SER A 63 5.17 -10.93 2.38
N PRO A 64 4.47 -11.08 1.23
CA PRO A 64 3.47 -12.13 1.09
C PRO A 64 4.13 -13.51 1.11
N ARG A 65 3.36 -14.54 1.48
CA ARG A 65 3.87 -15.92 1.65
C ARG A 65 4.57 -16.50 0.41
N ALA A 66 4.22 -16.01 -0.78
CA ALA A 66 4.80 -16.44 -2.06
C ALA A 66 6.07 -15.68 -2.45
N ALA A 67 6.49 -14.65 -1.70
CA ALA A 67 7.69 -13.87 -2.00
C ALA A 67 8.96 -14.70 -1.80
N LYS A 68 9.90 -14.59 -2.72
CA LYS A 68 11.21 -15.28 -2.63
C LYS A 68 12.12 -14.72 -1.54
N LYS A 69 12.01 -13.42 -1.26
CA LYS A 69 12.77 -12.71 -0.23
C LYS A 69 11.78 -12.20 0.80
N ILE A 70 12.06 -12.51 2.07
CA ILE A 70 11.31 -12.01 3.21
C ILE A 70 11.88 -10.63 3.58
N ILE A 71 10.99 -9.67 3.70
CA ILE A 71 11.22 -8.31 4.18
C ILE A 71 10.33 -8.15 5.39
N GLU A 72 10.97 -7.92 6.54
CA GLU A 72 10.31 -7.73 7.81
C GLU A 72 11.07 -6.69 8.64
N SER A 73 10.34 -6.07 9.57
CA SER A 73 10.89 -5.24 10.62
C SER A 73 10.75 -5.97 11.95
N VAL A 74 11.81 -5.97 12.75
CA VAL A 74 11.82 -6.47 14.13
C VAL A 74 12.03 -5.25 15.03
N PHE A 75 11.19 -5.09 16.06
CA PHE A 75 11.13 -3.91 16.92
C PHE A 75 11.71 -4.18 18.32
#